data_AF-A0A661MV65-F1
#
_entry.id   AF-A0A661MV65-F1
#
_cell.length_a   1.000
_cell.length_b   1.000
_cell.length_c   1.000
_cell.angle_alpha   90.00
_cell.angle_beta   90.00
_cell.angle_gamma   90.00
#
_symmetry.space_group_name_H-M   'P 1'
#
loop_
_entity.id
_entity.type
_entity.pdbx_description
1 polymer ?
#
loop_
_entity_poly.entity_id
_entity_poly.type
_entity_poly.pdbx_seq_one_letter_code
_entity_poly.pdbx_strand_id
1 'polypeptide(L)'
;MLRLSRICRPRFRTIACKMPRIPWKVRLSCCALAMVAGGSFAGASEVSTAPVAIAPLAFRPAPAPIVEPIHAEPGPEVAEVVPIPNQDVTGLRFPSGLTISGGSKHRTILFTFDDGPSRRTTPRLLDMLDELGIKAVFFVKTESFGNGNPWEREHAAIVREIVRRGHTVGNHTETHRQLPLLRNAEIEAELAISERKIARTIGRMPRLIRPPGGALSERVQQLLGENGYTSVMWALYGGDLEVSTPEEVVRTFFRVLERRERETGDRGGILLMHDTKAHSLDAVPRLVDALQKRNCKLLAEGEELYDIVDDLGYFIPGHEPDQSLEERQEELRERARRACHTVALR
;
A
#
# COMPACT_ATOMS: atom_id res chain seq x y z
N MET A 1 -43.31 -53.60 -24.94
CA MET A 1 -43.36 -53.15 -23.52
C MET A 1 -42.02 -52.49 -23.24
N LEU A 2 -41.82 -51.24 -22.81
CA LEU A 2 -42.61 -50.14 -22.27
C LEU A 2 -42.24 -48.84 -23.04
N ARG A 3 -43.20 -48.09 -23.58
CA ARG A 3 -43.74 -46.80 -23.07
C ARG A 3 -42.71 -45.81 -22.51
N LEU A 4 -42.41 -44.81 -23.34
CA LEU A 4 -41.98 -43.46 -22.98
C LEU A 4 -43.03 -42.80 -22.08
N SER A 5 -42.61 -42.27 -20.93
CA SER A 5 -43.40 -41.32 -20.14
C SER A 5 -42.51 -40.20 -19.58
N ARG A 6 -42.92 -38.99 -19.96
CA ARG A 6 -42.44 -37.67 -19.55
C ARG A 6 -42.48 -37.51 -18.03
N ILE A 7 -41.45 -36.94 -17.42
CA ILE A 7 -41.56 -36.27 -16.12
C ILE A 7 -40.83 -34.91 -16.16
N CYS A 8 -41.47 -33.96 -15.48
CA CYS A 8 -41.42 -32.51 -15.58
C CYS A 8 -40.10 -31.81 -15.27
N ARG A 9 -39.87 -30.71 -16.01
CA ARG A 9 -39.02 -29.58 -15.61
C ARG A 9 -39.63 -28.86 -14.39
N PRO A 10 -38.84 -28.47 -13.37
CA PRO A 10 -39.31 -27.54 -12.37
C PRO A 10 -39.29 -26.11 -12.93
N ARG A 11 -40.45 -25.45 -12.85
CA ARG A 11 -40.62 -24.01 -13.07
C ARG A 11 -39.93 -23.25 -11.94
N PHE A 12 -38.88 -22.50 -12.25
CA PHE A 12 -38.41 -21.44 -11.36
C PHE A 12 -39.41 -20.28 -11.40
N ARG A 13 -40.13 -20.10 -10.28
CA ARG A 13 -40.91 -18.89 -10.02
C ARG A 13 -39.93 -17.76 -9.70
N THR A 14 -39.93 -16.73 -10.54
CA THR A 14 -39.36 -15.42 -10.24
C THR A 14 -40.12 -14.79 -9.08
N ILE A 15 -39.47 -14.67 -7.92
CA ILE A 15 -39.95 -13.84 -6.81
C ILE A 15 -39.43 -12.43 -7.07
N ALA A 16 -40.32 -11.57 -7.56
CA ALA A 16 -40.10 -10.14 -7.65
C ALA A 16 -40.18 -9.55 -6.23
N CYS A 17 -39.04 -9.32 -5.59
CA CYS A 17 -38.97 -8.56 -4.35
C CYS A 17 -38.96 -7.06 -4.69
N LYS A 18 -40.08 -6.39 -4.42
CA LYS A 18 -40.22 -4.93 -4.51
C LYS A 18 -39.33 -4.28 -3.44
N MET A 19 -38.23 -3.65 -3.84
CA MET A 19 -37.52 -2.69 -2.99
C MET A 19 -38.28 -1.35 -2.97
N PRO A 20 -38.53 -0.75 -1.79
CA PRO A 20 -39.02 0.62 -1.72
C PRO A 20 -37.91 1.62 -2.07
N ARG A 21 -38.21 2.52 -3.02
CA ARG A 21 -37.36 3.64 -3.45
C ARG A 21 -37.34 4.70 -2.35
N ILE A 22 -36.16 5.00 -1.81
CA ILE A 22 -35.93 6.14 -0.90
C ILE A 22 -35.36 7.30 -1.73
N PRO A 23 -35.96 8.50 -1.68
CA PRO A 23 -35.54 9.63 -2.51
C PRO A 23 -34.23 10.27 -2.03
N TRP A 24 -33.45 10.67 -3.02
CA TRP A 24 -32.20 11.42 -2.98
C TRP A 24 -32.47 12.89 -2.61
N LYS A 25 -32.17 13.29 -1.38
CA LYS A 25 -31.85 14.67 -0.93
C LYS A 25 -31.78 14.68 0.61
N VAL A 26 -30.94 15.57 1.16
CA VAL A 26 -30.76 15.88 2.60
C VAL A 26 -29.80 14.86 3.27
N ARG A 27 -28.56 15.18 3.68
CA ARG A 27 -28.10 16.35 4.46
C ARG A 27 -26.65 16.72 4.14
N LEU A 28 -26.46 18.00 3.81
CA LEU A 28 -25.23 18.76 4.02
C LEU A 28 -25.61 19.87 5.00
N SER A 29 -24.75 20.08 6.00
CA SER A 29 -24.66 21.25 6.88
C SER A 29 -25.75 21.49 7.93
N CYS A 30 -25.34 21.65 9.19
CA CYS A 30 -25.50 22.90 9.96
C CYS A 30 -24.93 22.77 11.39
N CYS A 31 -24.04 23.72 11.72
CA CYS A 31 -23.90 24.49 12.97
C CYS A 31 -22.70 25.44 12.71
N ALA A 32 -22.83 26.69 12.23
CA ALA A 32 -23.51 27.88 12.79
C ALA A 32 -23.13 28.10 14.27
N LEU A 33 -22.76 29.27 14.79
CA LEU A 33 -22.81 30.66 14.34
C LEU A 33 -22.02 31.48 15.41
N ALA A 34 -21.41 32.61 15.06
CA ALA A 34 -21.35 33.81 15.92
C ALA A 34 -20.78 35.02 15.16
N MET A 35 -21.66 35.94 14.77
CA MET A 35 -21.37 37.36 14.53
C MET A 35 -22.28 38.18 15.45
N VAL A 36 -21.72 39.13 16.20
CA VAL A 36 -22.23 40.47 16.59
C VAL A 36 -20.97 41.23 17.09
N ALA A 37 -20.70 42.52 16.93
CA ALA A 37 -21.47 43.71 16.62
C ALA A 37 -20.52 44.79 16.04
N GLY A 38 -21.07 45.73 15.28
CA GLY A 38 -20.34 46.89 14.76
C GLY A 38 -19.96 47.94 15.81
N GLY A 39 -19.08 48.83 15.40
CA GLY A 39 -18.71 50.05 16.11
C GLY A 39 -17.76 50.87 15.25
N SER A 40 -18.32 51.80 14.47
CA SER A 40 -17.57 52.85 13.78
C SER A 40 -16.95 53.80 14.79
N PHE A 41 -15.65 54.07 14.67
CA PHE A 41 -15.06 55.32 15.12
C PHE A 41 -14.18 55.88 14.01
N ALA A 42 -14.57 57.06 13.54
CA ALA A 42 -13.80 57.91 12.66
C ALA A 42 -12.63 58.51 13.45
N GLY A 43 -11.44 58.48 12.85
CA GLY A 43 -10.26 59.19 13.30
C GLY A 43 -9.44 59.53 12.06
N ALA A 44 -9.82 60.62 11.40
CA ALA A 44 -9.04 61.21 10.32
C ALA A 44 -7.77 61.83 10.94
N SER A 45 -6.62 61.54 10.35
CA SER A 45 -5.40 62.34 10.53
C SER A 45 -4.80 62.53 9.15
N GLU A 46 -4.59 63.80 8.84
CA GLU A 46 -4.33 64.34 7.52
C GLU A 46 -3.00 63.85 6.94
N VAL A 47 -3.04 63.40 5.69
CA VAL A 47 -1.85 63.11 4.88
C VAL A 47 -1.40 64.42 4.24
N SER A 48 -0.26 64.93 4.67
CA SER A 48 0.42 66.05 4.02
C SER A 48 1.04 65.60 2.70
N THR A 49 0.58 66.20 1.60
CA THR A 49 1.12 66.05 0.25
C THR A 49 2.13 67.17 -0.03
N ALA A 50 3.42 66.84 0.00
CA ALA A 50 4.47 67.65 -0.61
C ALA A 50 5.33 66.76 -1.51
N PRO A 51 5.43 67.04 -2.83
CA PRO A 51 6.27 66.25 -3.72
C PRO A 51 7.74 66.68 -3.56
N VAL A 52 8.58 65.76 -3.12
CA VAL A 52 10.04 65.92 -3.17
C VAL A 52 10.50 65.52 -4.57
N ALA A 53 11.04 66.48 -5.32
CA ALA A 53 11.68 66.24 -6.61
C ALA A 53 13.00 65.47 -6.40
N ILE A 54 13.08 64.25 -6.96
CA ILE A 54 14.32 63.48 -7.05
C ILE A 54 14.75 63.49 -8.52
N ALA A 55 15.94 64.03 -8.77
CA ALA A 55 16.56 64.10 -10.09
C ALA A 55 16.85 62.69 -10.66
N PRO A 56 16.78 62.49 -11.99
CA PRO A 56 17.05 61.18 -12.58
C PRO A 56 18.56 60.90 -12.59
N LEU A 57 18.97 59.84 -11.88
CA LEU A 57 20.30 59.25 -12.02
C LEU A 57 20.40 58.51 -13.36
N ALA A 58 21.31 58.95 -14.22
CA ALA A 58 21.62 58.29 -15.47
C ALA A 58 22.21 56.89 -15.22
N PHE A 59 21.49 55.86 -15.67
CA PHE A 59 21.95 54.47 -15.62
C PHE A 59 22.95 54.22 -16.77
N ARG A 60 24.24 54.06 -16.46
CA ARG A 60 25.22 53.54 -17.42
C ARG A 60 25.22 52.01 -17.33
N PRO A 61 24.96 51.27 -18.42
CA PRO A 61 25.05 49.82 -18.38
C PRO A 61 26.52 49.40 -18.20
N ALA A 62 26.77 48.50 -17.25
CA ALA A 62 28.07 47.86 -17.09
C ALA A 62 28.35 46.90 -18.27
N PRO A 63 29.61 46.74 -18.72
CA PRO A 63 29.94 45.77 -19.75
C PRO A 63 29.70 44.35 -19.24
N ALA A 64 29.10 43.51 -20.08
CA ALA A 64 28.86 42.10 -19.79
C ALA A 64 30.19 41.35 -19.59
N PRO A 65 30.29 40.42 -18.62
CA PRO A 65 31.48 39.62 -18.44
C PRO A 65 31.66 38.66 -19.62
N ILE A 66 32.88 38.62 -20.15
CA ILE A 66 33.30 37.64 -21.16
C ILE A 66 33.43 36.30 -20.42
N VAL A 67 32.56 35.34 -20.75
CA VAL A 67 32.65 33.97 -20.25
C VAL A 67 33.53 33.19 -21.22
N GLU A 68 34.73 32.81 -20.79
CA GLU A 68 35.56 31.88 -21.56
C GLU A 68 34.88 30.49 -21.62
N PRO A 69 34.96 29.78 -22.76
CA PRO A 69 34.36 28.46 -22.88
C PRO A 69 35.09 27.47 -21.97
N ILE A 70 34.38 27.00 -20.95
CA ILE A 70 34.85 25.94 -20.06
C ILE A 70 34.91 24.67 -20.91
N HIS A 71 36.11 24.14 -21.14
CA HIS A 71 36.30 22.82 -21.72
C HIS A 71 35.61 21.79 -20.82
N ALA A 72 34.56 21.17 -21.35
CA ALA A 72 33.87 20.09 -20.66
C ALA A 72 34.76 18.83 -20.67
N GLU A 73 35.26 18.45 -19.49
CA GLU A 73 35.78 17.11 -19.27
C GLU A 73 34.68 16.09 -19.61
N PRO A 74 34.99 14.99 -20.32
CA PRO A 74 34.01 13.96 -20.60
C PRO A 74 33.48 13.39 -19.28
N GLY A 75 32.17 13.46 -19.09
CA GLY A 75 31.49 12.91 -17.92
C GLY A 75 31.78 11.41 -17.76
N PRO A 76 31.63 10.85 -16.54
CA PRO A 76 31.96 9.46 -16.29
C PRO A 76 31.16 8.58 -17.25
N GLU A 77 31.90 7.72 -17.93
CA GLU A 77 31.44 6.65 -18.81
C GLU A 77 30.22 5.98 -18.18
N VAL A 78 29.12 5.94 -18.95
CA VAL A 78 27.86 5.33 -18.51
C VAL A 78 28.18 3.88 -18.19
N ALA A 79 28.33 3.56 -16.90
CA ALA A 79 28.57 2.20 -16.46
C ALA A 79 27.47 1.34 -17.08
N GLU A 80 27.89 0.42 -17.94
CA GLU A 80 27.02 -0.51 -18.63
C GLU A 80 26.16 -1.19 -17.56
N VAL A 81 24.84 -0.97 -17.61
CA VAL A 81 23.91 -1.58 -16.66
C VAL A 81 23.92 -3.07 -16.95
N VAL A 82 24.79 -3.81 -16.25
CA VAL A 82 24.77 -5.27 -16.26
C VAL A 82 23.36 -5.67 -15.81
N PRO A 83 22.58 -6.38 -16.64
CA PRO A 83 21.27 -6.86 -16.24
C PRO A 83 21.47 -7.75 -15.01
N ILE A 84 21.01 -7.29 -13.85
CA ILE A 84 20.99 -8.14 -12.66
C ILE A 84 19.92 -9.19 -12.94
N PRO A 85 20.25 -10.50 -12.91
CA PRO A 85 19.28 -11.54 -13.17
C PRO A 85 18.10 -11.38 -12.22
N ASN A 86 16.94 -11.07 -12.80
CA ASN A 86 15.69 -11.13 -12.09
C ASN A 86 15.45 -12.60 -11.78
N GLN A 87 15.48 -13.01 -10.52
CA GLN A 87 15.02 -14.36 -10.14
C GLN A 87 13.48 -14.52 -10.28
N ASP A 88 12.90 -13.95 -11.33
CA ASP A 88 11.60 -14.34 -11.85
C ASP A 88 11.79 -14.70 -13.33
N VAL A 89 12.13 -15.98 -13.55
CA VAL A 89 12.41 -16.60 -14.85
C VAL A 89 11.18 -16.71 -15.75
N THR A 90 10.03 -16.17 -15.37
CA THR A 90 8.77 -16.56 -16.02
C THR A 90 7.86 -15.42 -16.43
N GLY A 91 7.74 -14.35 -15.64
CA GLY A 91 6.58 -13.47 -15.81
C GLY A 91 5.23 -14.20 -15.68
N LEU A 92 5.23 -15.43 -15.14
CA LEU A 92 4.06 -16.31 -14.96
C LEU A 92 3.45 -16.18 -13.56
N ARG A 93 4.17 -15.63 -12.59
CA ARG A 93 3.70 -15.51 -11.18
C ARG A 93 2.74 -14.35 -10.95
N PHE A 94 2.92 -13.23 -11.67
CA PHE A 94 2.10 -12.03 -11.54
C PHE A 94 1.53 -11.60 -12.91
N PRO A 95 0.36 -12.11 -13.30
CA PRO A 95 -0.25 -11.78 -14.57
C PRO A 95 -0.62 -10.30 -14.66
N SER A 96 -0.23 -9.65 -15.75
CA SER A 96 -0.58 -8.26 -16.01
C SER A 96 -2.11 -8.09 -16.14
N GLY A 97 -2.65 -7.04 -15.52
CA GLY A 97 -4.09 -6.75 -15.50
C GLY A 97 -4.88 -7.51 -14.42
N LEU A 98 -4.26 -8.49 -13.76
CA LEU A 98 -4.87 -9.16 -12.60
C LEU A 98 -5.02 -8.17 -11.44
N THR A 99 -6.17 -8.22 -10.78
CA THR A 99 -6.39 -7.58 -9.47
C THR A 99 -6.53 -8.65 -8.39
N ILE A 100 -5.57 -8.72 -7.48
CA ILE A 100 -5.63 -9.55 -6.28
C ILE A 100 -6.49 -8.81 -5.26
N SER A 101 -7.69 -9.34 -4.96
CA SER A 101 -8.62 -8.74 -3.99
C SER A 101 -8.11 -8.83 -2.54
N GLY A 102 -7.25 -9.82 -2.28
CA GLY A 102 -6.55 -10.03 -1.02
C GLY A 102 -7.26 -10.91 0.00
N GLY A 103 -8.46 -11.43 -0.28
CA GLY A 103 -9.18 -12.39 0.57
C GLY A 103 -8.61 -13.81 0.49
N SER A 104 -8.68 -14.57 1.58
CA SER A 104 -8.31 -15.99 1.61
C SER A 104 -9.36 -16.82 2.34
N LYS A 105 -9.68 -17.99 1.78
CA LYS A 105 -10.52 -19.02 2.45
C LYS A 105 -9.77 -19.74 3.56
N HIS A 106 -8.45 -19.67 3.52
CA HIS A 106 -7.56 -20.22 4.52
C HIS A 106 -7.18 -19.14 5.53
N ARG A 107 -6.76 -19.56 6.72
CA ARG A 107 -6.20 -18.67 7.75
C ARG A 107 -4.79 -18.18 7.39
N THR A 108 -4.57 -17.71 6.18
CA THR A 108 -3.29 -17.13 5.74
C THR A 108 -3.31 -15.61 5.87
N ILE A 109 -2.24 -15.03 6.42
CA ILE A 109 -2.08 -13.59 6.61
C ILE A 109 -0.78 -13.16 5.94
N LEU A 110 -0.85 -12.19 5.03
CA LEU A 110 0.32 -11.56 4.42
C LEU A 110 0.42 -10.12 4.89
N PHE A 111 1.54 -9.76 5.53
CA PHE A 111 1.80 -8.37 5.92
C PHE A 111 2.22 -7.53 4.72
N THR A 112 1.60 -6.37 4.57
CA THR A 112 1.97 -5.39 3.55
C THR A 112 2.01 -3.98 4.12
N PHE A 113 2.93 -3.17 3.61
CA PHE A 113 3.20 -1.82 4.12
C PHE A 113 3.23 -0.81 2.97
N ASP A 114 2.43 0.24 3.09
CA ASP A 114 2.32 1.32 2.09
C ASP A 114 3.06 2.60 2.56
N ASP A 115 3.26 3.52 1.61
CA ASP A 115 3.81 4.89 1.74
C ASP A 115 5.30 5.04 2.01
N GLY A 116 5.97 3.98 2.46
CA GLY A 116 7.40 3.97 2.71
C GLY A 116 8.28 4.24 1.47
N PRO A 117 9.60 4.33 1.66
CA PRO A 117 10.29 4.15 2.94
C PRO A 117 10.27 5.43 3.80
N SER A 118 10.32 5.25 5.12
CA SER A 118 10.56 6.30 6.11
C SER A 118 11.91 6.06 6.78
N ARG A 119 12.75 7.10 6.85
CA ARG A 119 14.07 7.04 7.50
C ARG A 119 14.03 6.62 8.96
N ARG A 120 12.94 6.95 9.68
CA ARG A 120 12.86 6.75 11.13
C ARG A 120 12.21 5.42 11.50
N THR A 121 11.28 4.95 10.69
CA THR A 121 10.41 3.82 11.04
C THR A 121 10.73 2.58 10.23
N THR A 122 10.92 2.66 8.91
CA THR A 122 11.15 1.47 8.07
C THR A 122 12.34 0.62 8.53
N PRO A 123 13.53 1.18 8.88
CA PRO A 123 14.63 0.36 9.41
C PRO A 123 14.25 -0.41 10.68
N ARG A 124 13.54 0.24 11.60
CA ARG A 124 13.06 -0.39 12.85
C ARG A 124 12.04 -1.50 12.56
N LEU A 125 11.17 -1.30 11.57
CA LEU A 125 10.23 -2.33 11.13
C LEU A 125 10.98 -3.54 10.57
N LEU A 126 12.02 -3.31 9.75
CA LEU A 126 12.82 -4.40 9.19
C LEU A 126 13.48 -5.23 10.29
N ASP A 127 14.02 -4.59 11.33
CA ASP A 127 14.60 -5.29 12.49
C ASP A 127 13.53 -6.12 13.22
N MET A 128 12.35 -5.55 13.46
CA MET A 128 11.22 -6.29 14.06
C MET A 128 10.76 -7.48 13.20
N LEU A 129 10.68 -7.31 11.88
CA LEU A 129 10.28 -8.38 10.97
C LEU A 129 11.31 -9.52 10.94
N ASP A 130 12.61 -9.21 11.01
CA ASP A 130 13.66 -10.21 11.11
C ASP A 130 13.60 -10.97 12.44
N GLU A 131 13.39 -10.28 13.56
CA GLU A 131 13.20 -10.91 14.89
C GLU A 131 11.99 -11.87 14.91
N LEU A 132 10.93 -11.51 14.20
CA LEU A 132 9.70 -12.31 14.10
C LEU A 132 9.78 -13.39 13.00
N GLY A 133 10.81 -13.38 12.17
CA GLY A 133 10.94 -14.30 11.02
C GLY A 133 9.88 -14.08 9.94
N ILE A 134 9.40 -12.84 9.74
CA ILE A 134 8.34 -12.50 8.80
C ILE A 134 8.94 -11.82 7.57
N LYS A 135 8.56 -12.26 6.37
CA LYS A 135 8.76 -11.49 5.13
C LYS A 135 7.42 -10.88 4.69
N ALA A 136 7.50 -9.73 4.01
CA ALA A 136 6.37 -8.83 3.78
C ALA A 136 6.52 -8.17 2.40
N VAL A 137 5.45 -7.48 1.96
CA VAL A 137 5.46 -6.69 0.73
C VAL A 137 5.39 -5.21 1.05
N PHE A 138 6.32 -4.41 0.52
CA PHE A 138 6.38 -2.97 0.71
C PHE A 138 5.98 -2.27 -0.59
N PHE A 139 4.87 -1.53 -0.59
CA PHE A 139 4.48 -0.68 -1.71
C PHE A 139 5.06 0.71 -1.48
N VAL A 140 6.13 1.02 -2.20
CA VAL A 140 6.92 2.23 -1.95
C VAL A 140 6.46 3.39 -2.82
N LYS A 141 6.31 4.57 -2.20
CA LYS A 141 6.10 5.83 -2.90
C LYS A 141 7.45 6.42 -3.30
N THR A 142 7.61 6.76 -4.57
CA THR A 142 8.93 7.09 -5.13
C THR A 142 9.29 8.58 -5.12
N GLU A 143 8.38 9.50 -4.83
CA GLU A 143 8.71 10.94 -4.65
C GLU A 143 9.83 11.16 -3.61
N SER A 144 9.92 10.29 -2.60
CA SER A 144 10.90 10.40 -1.52
C SER A 144 12.29 9.85 -1.88
N PHE A 145 12.50 9.25 -3.07
CA PHE A 145 13.81 8.72 -3.47
C PHE A 145 14.10 8.74 -4.99
N GLY A 146 15.38 8.65 -5.38
CA GLY A 146 15.79 8.31 -6.75
C GLY A 146 16.14 9.45 -7.72
N ASN A 147 16.22 10.71 -7.28
CA ASN A 147 16.76 11.86 -8.03
C ASN A 147 18.17 12.27 -7.57
N GLY A 148 18.72 11.64 -6.54
CA GLY A 148 20.15 11.66 -6.22
C GLY A 148 20.58 12.71 -5.19
N ASN A 149 19.67 13.47 -4.58
CA ASN A 149 20.03 14.32 -3.44
C ASN A 149 20.33 13.47 -2.17
N PRO A 150 21.05 14.00 -1.17
CA PRO A 150 21.45 13.20 0.00
C PRO A 150 20.29 12.51 0.73
N TRP A 151 19.17 13.22 0.90
CA TRP A 151 17.96 12.70 1.56
C TRP A 151 17.38 11.50 0.82
N GLU A 152 17.28 11.60 -0.50
CA GLU A 152 16.77 10.55 -1.37
C GLU A 152 17.72 9.35 -1.47
N ARG A 153 19.04 9.55 -1.33
CA ARG A 153 20.02 8.45 -1.32
C ARG A 153 19.84 7.57 -0.09
N GLU A 154 19.50 8.14 1.06
CA GLU A 154 19.20 7.39 2.28
C GLU A 154 17.92 6.57 2.12
N HIS A 155 16.87 7.15 1.54
CA HIS A 155 15.64 6.41 1.25
C HIS A 155 15.90 5.26 0.26
N ALA A 156 16.68 5.50 -0.80
CA ALA A 156 17.08 4.45 -1.74
C ALA A 156 17.89 3.33 -1.04
N ALA A 157 18.75 3.67 -0.07
CA ALA A 157 19.46 2.66 0.73
C ALA A 157 18.49 1.81 1.57
N ILE A 158 17.43 2.41 2.14
CA ILE A 158 16.39 1.66 2.85
C ILE A 158 15.64 0.72 1.90
N VAL A 159 15.27 1.15 0.69
CA VAL A 159 14.61 0.26 -0.29
C VAL A 159 15.51 -0.92 -0.68
N ARG A 160 16.82 -0.70 -0.83
CA ARG A 160 17.78 -1.79 -1.04
C ARG A 160 17.80 -2.76 0.14
N GLU A 161 17.74 -2.22 1.35
CA GLU A 161 17.71 -3.04 2.57
C GLU A 161 16.45 -3.90 2.67
N ILE A 162 15.29 -3.37 2.28
CA ILE A 162 14.03 -4.14 2.17
C ILE A 162 14.26 -5.40 1.32
N VAL A 163 14.82 -5.24 0.11
CA VAL A 163 15.08 -6.37 -0.79
C VAL A 163 16.21 -7.27 -0.29
N ARG A 164 17.29 -6.70 0.27
CA ARG A 164 18.43 -7.46 0.82
C ARG A 164 17.99 -8.40 1.94
N ARG A 165 17.00 -7.99 2.74
CA ARG A 165 16.40 -8.81 3.80
C ARG A 165 15.32 -9.78 3.29
N GLY A 166 15.12 -9.90 1.98
CA GLY A 166 14.20 -10.89 1.39
C GLY A 166 12.73 -10.45 1.35
N HIS A 167 12.43 -9.18 1.58
CA HIS A 167 11.08 -8.66 1.38
C HIS A 167 10.81 -8.31 -0.09
N THR A 168 9.54 -8.24 -0.47
CA THR A 168 9.13 -7.84 -1.83
C THR A 168 8.86 -6.35 -1.89
N VAL A 169 9.26 -5.69 -2.98
CA VAL A 169 8.95 -4.27 -3.25
C VAL A 169 7.96 -4.17 -4.40
N GLY A 170 6.86 -3.46 -4.17
CA GLY A 170 5.87 -3.06 -5.17
C GLY A 170 5.83 -1.54 -5.37
N ASN A 171 5.17 -1.10 -6.43
CA ASN A 171 5.00 0.30 -6.77
C ASN A 171 3.80 0.90 -6.01
N HIS A 172 3.95 2.11 -5.44
CA HIS A 172 2.84 2.89 -4.85
C HIS A 172 2.68 4.28 -5.49
N THR A 173 3.02 4.35 -6.78
CA THR A 173 3.14 5.55 -7.61
C THR A 173 4.23 6.52 -7.16
N GLU A 174 4.43 7.58 -7.94
CA GLU A 174 5.41 8.62 -7.64
C GLU A 174 4.89 9.54 -6.54
N THR A 175 3.74 10.19 -6.74
CA THR A 175 3.25 11.26 -5.86
C THR A 175 2.07 10.85 -4.97
N HIS A 176 1.69 9.57 -4.98
CA HIS A 176 0.56 9.03 -4.20
C HIS A 176 -0.80 9.70 -4.55
N ARG A 177 -0.97 10.11 -5.80
CA ARG A 177 -2.24 10.65 -6.30
C ARG A 177 -3.20 9.52 -6.62
N GLN A 178 -4.48 9.70 -6.31
CA GLN A 178 -5.52 8.74 -6.69
C GLN A 178 -5.66 8.70 -8.22
N LEU A 179 -5.27 7.57 -8.81
CA LEU A 179 -5.21 7.39 -10.26
C LEU A 179 -6.51 7.70 -11.00
N PRO A 180 -7.73 7.39 -10.48
CA PRO A 180 -8.97 7.72 -11.17
C PRO A 180 -9.19 9.22 -11.41
N LEU A 181 -8.54 10.08 -10.62
CA LEU A 181 -8.62 11.55 -10.74
C LEU A 181 -7.65 12.12 -11.77
N LEU A 182 -6.79 11.28 -12.36
CA LEU A 182 -5.74 11.67 -13.30
C LEU A 182 -6.13 11.33 -14.74
N ARG A 183 -5.64 12.12 -15.68
CA ARG A 183 -5.66 11.79 -17.12
C ARG A 183 -4.70 10.63 -17.39
N ASN A 184 -4.92 9.88 -18.47
CA ASN A 184 -4.09 8.71 -18.80
C ASN A 184 -2.59 9.04 -18.86
N ALA A 185 -2.22 10.14 -19.53
CA ALA A 185 -0.82 10.58 -19.61
C ALA A 185 -0.21 10.91 -18.23
N GLU A 186 -1.01 11.36 -17.27
CA GLU A 186 -0.54 11.62 -15.90
C GLU A 186 -0.37 10.32 -15.12
N ILE A 187 -1.24 9.33 -15.32
CA ILE A 187 -1.08 7.98 -14.78
C ILE A 187 0.19 7.34 -15.33
N GLU A 188 0.39 7.37 -16.65
CA GLU A 188 1.60 6.84 -17.29
C GLU A 188 2.87 7.51 -16.77
N ALA A 189 2.84 8.82 -16.53
CA ALA A 189 3.96 9.53 -15.92
C ALA A 189 4.23 9.06 -14.48
N GLU A 190 3.19 8.94 -13.65
CA GLU A 190 3.29 8.40 -12.27
C GLU A 190 3.94 7.00 -12.26
N LEU A 191 3.52 6.12 -13.16
CA LEU A 191 4.03 4.76 -13.28
C LEU A 191 5.48 4.76 -13.76
N ALA A 192 5.76 5.41 -14.89
CA ALA A 192 7.06 5.36 -15.55
C ALA A 192 8.17 6.02 -14.72
N ILE A 193 7.87 7.10 -13.99
CA ILE A 193 8.84 7.72 -13.07
C ILE A 193 9.15 6.77 -11.92
N SER A 194 8.12 6.22 -11.29
CA SER A 194 8.25 5.31 -10.16
C SER A 194 9.03 4.04 -10.54
N GLU A 195 8.72 3.44 -11.68
CA GLU A 195 9.42 2.28 -12.25
C GLU A 195 10.91 2.51 -12.39
N ARG A 196 11.29 3.61 -13.05
CA ARG A 196 12.70 3.94 -13.27
C ARG A 196 13.44 4.12 -11.95
N LYS A 197 12.82 4.74 -10.95
CA LYS A 197 13.42 4.95 -9.63
C LYS A 197 13.58 3.64 -8.87
N ILE A 198 12.57 2.78 -8.86
CA ILE A 198 12.64 1.46 -8.23
C ILE A 198 13.70 0.61 -8.94
N ALA A 199 13.66 0.51 -10.27
CA ALA A 199 14.60 -0.29 -11.05
C ALA A 199 16.05 0.16 -10.86
N ARG A 200 16.34 1.46 -10.87
CA ARG A 200 17.69 1.98 -10.55
C ARG A 200 18.12 1.68 -9.11
N THR A 201 17.17 1.56 -8.19
CA THR A 201 17.47 1.34 -6.77
C THR A 201 17.76 -0.12 -6.47
N ILE A 202 16.95 -1.04 -6.98
CA ILE A 202 16.99 -2.48 -6.62
C ILE A 202 17.35 -3.41 -7.78
N GLY A 203 17.64 -2.87 -8.97
CA GLY A 203 18.13 -3.64 -10.12
C GLY A 203 17.06 -4.40 -10.91
N ARG A 204 15.77 -4.22 -10.61
CA ARG A 204 14.65 -4.89 -11.28
C ARG A 204 13.40 -4.03 -11.33
N MET A 205 12.57 -4.24 -12.35
CA MET A 205 11.29 -3.54 -12.51
C MET A 205 10.26 -4.06 -11.49
N PRO A 206 9.47 -3.18 -10.85
CA PRO A 206 8.35 -3.62 -10.04
C PRO A 206 7.25 -4.21 -10.93
N ARG A 207 6.69 -5.36 -10.55
CA ARG A 207 5.54 -5.99 -11.24
C ARG A 207 4.22 -5.87 -10.47
N LEU A 208 4.32 -5.56 -9.18
CA LEU A 208 3.20 -5.34 -8.30
C LEU A 208 2.96 -3.84 -8.15
N ILE A 209 1.70 -3.46 -8.11
CA ILE A 209 1.27 -2.10 -7.76
C ILE A 209 0.14 -2.18 -6.76
N ARG A 210 0.13 -1.24 -5.81
CA ARG A 210 -1.06 -0.91 -5.06
C ARG A 210 -1.47 0.51 -5.42
N PRO A 211 -2.66 0.75 -6.00
CA PRO A 211 -3.12 2.10 -6.30
C PRO A 211 -3.35 2.91 -5.01
N PRO A 212 -2.88 4.16 -4.92
CA PRO A 212 -3.09 5.02 -3.76
C PRO A 212 -4.55 5.08 -3.32
N GLY A 213 -4.78 4.88 -2.01
CA GLY A 213 -6.11 4.82 -1.42
C GLY A 213 -7.00 3.66 -1.91
N GLY A 214 -6.42 2.66 -2.59
CA GLY A 214 -7.16 1.57 -3.21
C GLY A 214 -8.07 2.02 -4.36
N ALA A 215 -7.82 3.21 -4.93
CA ALA A 215 -8.68 3.83 -5.92
C ALA A 215 -8.47 3.19 -7.30
N LEU A 216 -9.40 2.30 -7.67
CA LEU A 216 -9.46 1.66 -8.99
C LEU A 216 -10.71 2.08 -9.77
N SER A 217 -10.57 2.15 -11.08
CA SER A 217 -11.66 2.16 -12.06
C SER A 217 -11.29 1.23 -13.20
N GLU A 218 -12.24 0.81 -14.04
CA GLU A 218 -11.94 -0.04 -15.21
C GLU A 218 -10.86 0.59 -16.10
N ARG A 219 -10.94 1.92 -16.33
CA ARG A 219 -9.91 2.69 -17.05
C ARG A 219 -8.53 2.57 -16.41
N VAL A 220 -8.45 2.71 -15.09
CA VAL A 220 -7.17 2.61 -14.37
C VAL A 220 -6.66 1.18 -14.42
N GLN A 221 -7.51 0.17 -14.16
CA GLN A 221 -7.12 -1.23 -14.19
C GLN A 221 -6.58 -1.64 -15.57
N GLN A 222 -7.21 -1.17 -16.65
CA GLN A 222 -6.73 -1.41 -18.00
C GLN A 222 -5.33 -0.82 -18.20
N LEU A 223 -5.11 0.45 -17.85
CA LEU A 223 -3.79 1.09 -17.96
C LEU A 223 -2.72 0.39 -17.14
N LEU A 224 -3.05 -0.04 -15.92
CA LEU A 224 -2.13 -0.82 -15.08
C LEU A 224 -1.75 -2.14 -15.75
N GLY A 225 -2.71 -2.83 -16.36
CA GLY A 225 -2.46 -4.06 -17.11
C GLY A 225 -1.61 -3.83 -18.36
N GLU A 226 -1.88 -2.78 -19.12
CA GLU A 226 -1.07 -2.37 -20.29
C GLU A 226 0.37 -2.02 -19.92
N ASN A 227 0.59 -1.49 -18.71
CA ASN A 227 1.92 -1.22 -18.14
C ASN A 227 2.51 -2.44 -17.40
N GLY A 228 1.94 -3.63 -17.55
CA GLY A 228 2.53 -4.87 -17.08
C GLY A 228 2.32 -5.20 -15.61
N TYR A 229 1.45 -4.47 -14.90
CA TYR A 229 1.24 -4.63 -13.46
C TYR A 229 0.16 -5.65 -13.09
N THR A 230 0.39 -6.30 -11.96
CA THR A 230 -0.66 -6.90 -11.12
C THR A 230 -1.02 -5.93 -9.99
N SER A 231 -2.31 -5.61 -9.86
CA SER A 231 -2.82 -4.76 -8.78
C SER A 231 -3.04 -5.60 -7.52
N VAL A 232 -2.53 -5.15 -6.38
CA VAL A 232 -2.66 -5.84 -5.09
C VAL A 232 -3.48 -5.00 -4.12
N MET A 233 -4.68 -5.49 -3.80
CA MET A 233 -5.57 -4.88 -2.81
C MET A 233 -5.36 -5.51 -1.43
N TRP A 234 -6.34 -5.39 -0.54
CA TRP A 234 -6.27 -5.97 0.79
C TRP A 234 -7.57 -6.58 1.30
N ALA A 235 -7.35 -7.71 1.99
CA ALA A 235 -8.18 -8.39 2.97
C ALA A 235 -8.59 -7.59 4.19
N LEU A 236 -7.53 -7.17 4.86
CA LEU A 236 -7.55 -6.88 6.26
C LEU A 236 -6.95 -5.50 6.40
N TYR A 237 -7.47 -4.75 7.37
CA TYR A 237 -7.00 -3.41 7.61
C TYR A 237 -6.89 -3.18 9.10
N GLY A 238 -5.72 -2.69 9.52
CA GLY A 238 -5.45 -2.36 10.91
C GLY A 238 -6.06 -1.03 11.36
N GLY A 239 -6.49 -0.16 10.44
CA GLY A 239 -6.97 1.17 10.83
C GLY A 239 -5.86 2.10 11.30
N ASP A 240 -4.61 1.83 10.94
CA ASP A 240 -3.43 2.45 11.53
C ASP A 240 -3.25 3.92 11.12
N LEU A 241 -3.99 4.40 10.11
CA LEU A 241 -4.08 5.83 9.81
C LEU A 241 -5.17 6.55 10.62
N GLU A 242 -6.19 5.83 11.11
CA GLU A 242 -7.32 6.40 11.85
C GLU A 242 -7.18 6.30 13.37
N VAL A 243 -6.37 5.38 13.86
CA VAL A 243 -6.11 5.18 15.29
C VAL A 243 -4.72 5.65 15.69
N SER A 244 -4.47 5.78 17.00
CA SER A 244 -3.20 6.33 17.50
C SER A 244 -2.40 5.39 18.41
N THR A 245 -2.92 4.20 18.70
CA THR A 245 -2.19 3.22 19.53
C THR A 245 -2.16 1.83 18.89
N PRO A 246 -1.10 1.03 19.15
CA PRO A 246 -0.99 -0.31 18.59
C PRO A 246 -2.10 -1.27 19.06
N GLU A 247 -2.64 -1.10 20.26
CA GLU A 247 -3.77 -1.88 20.77
C GLU A 247 -5.03 -1.66 19.92
N GLU A 248 -5.27 -0.42 19.48
CA GLU A 248 -6.40 -0.09 18.63
C GLU A 248 -6.25 -0.66 17.22
N VAL A 249 -5.01 -0.75 16.72
CA VAL A 249 -4.69 -1.41 15.46
C VAL A 249 -5.04 -2.90 15.54
N VAL A 250 -4.57 -3.58 16.59
CA VAL A 250 -4.86 -5.01 16.83
C VAL A 250 -6.37 -5.25 16.95
N ARG A 251 -7.07 -4.41 17.72
CA ARG A 251 -8.53 -4.49 17.89
C ARG A 251 -9.26 -4.32 16.56
N THR A 252 -8.84 -3.35 15.74
CA THR A 252 -9.46 -3.10 14.43
C THR A 252 -9.20 -4.24 13.46
N PHE A 253 -7.97 -4.77 13.43
CA PHE A 253 -7.61 -5.95 12.65
C PHE A 253 -8.54 -7.13 12.94
N PHE A 254 -8.70 -7.54 14.20
CA PHE A 254 -9.55 -8.68 14.55
C PHE A 254 -11.03 -8.42 14.24
N ARG A 255 -11.51 -7.19 14.47
CA ARG A 255 -12.88 -6.81 14.09
C ARG A 255 -13.12 -6.97 12.59
N VAL A 256 -12.15 -6.57 11.75
CA VAL A 256 -12.23 -6.71 10.29
C VAL A 256 -12.15 -8.18 9.88
N LEU A 257 -11.21 -8.95 10.45
CA LEU A 257 -11.03 -10.38 10.18
C LEU A 257 -12.30 -11.18 10.52
N GLU A 258 -12.88 -10.98 11.70
CA GLU A 258 -14.09 -11.68 12.13
C GLU A 258 -15.32 -11.26 11.32
N ARG A 259 -15.37 -9.99 10.88
CA ARG A 259 -16.43 -9.53 9.98
C ARG A 259 -16.33 -10.23 8.61
N ARG A 260 -15.13 -10.32 8.04
CA ARG A 260 -14.86 -11.04 6.79
C ARG A 260 -15.27 -12.51 6.88
N GLU A 261 -14.87 -13.18 7.96
CA GLU A 261 -15.20 -14.59 8.19
C GLU A 261 -16.72 -14.81 8.19
N ARG A 262 -17.49 -13.90 8.80
CA ARG A 262 -18.96 -13.98 8.79
C ARG A 262 -19.62 -13.60 7.46
N GLU A 263 -19.12 -12.57 6.79
CA GLU A 263 -19.79 -11.98 5.61
C GLU A 263 -19.41 -12.67 4.29
N THR A 264 -18.16 -13.11 4.15
CA THR A 264 -17.65 -13.71 2.91
C THR A 264 -17.10 -15.11 3.11
N GLY A 265 -16.94 -15.57 4.36
CA GLY A 265 -16.27 -16.83 4.67
C GLY A 265 -14.75 -16.77 4.50
N ASP A 266 -14.18 -15.57 4.31
CA ASP A 266 -12.72 -15.41 4.25
C ASP A 266 -12.14 -15.44 5.67
N ARG A 267 -11.19 -16.34 5.90
CA ARG A 267 -10.56 -16.57 7.21
C ARG A 267 -9.18 -15.94 7.33
N GLY A 268 -8.72 -15.30 6.27
CA GLY A 268 -7.42 -14.67 6.18
C GLY A 268 -7.40 -13.63 5.07
N GLY A 269 -6.23 -13.05 4.85
CA GLY A 269 -6.05 -12.06 3.81
C GLY A 269 -4.73 -11.31 3.85
N ILE A 270 -4.54 -10.52 2.80
CA ILE A 270 -3.50 -9.49 2.72
C ILE A 270 -3.88 -8.36 3.70
N LEU A 271 -2.99 -8.06 4.64
CA LEU A 271 -3.15 -7.01 5.64
C LEU A 271 -2.48 -5.72 5.17
N LEU A 272 -3.26 -4.65 5.03
CA LEU A 272 -2.76 -3.29 4.80
C LEU A 272 -2.37 -2.64 6.13
N MET A 273 -1.14 -2.14 6.17
CA MET A 273 -0.55 -1.27 7.20
C MET A 273 0.34 -0.22 6.52
N HIS A 274 0.86 0.75 7.28
CA HIS A 274 1.73 1.81 6.79
C HIS A 274 2.99 1.88 7.64
N ASP A 275 4.17 1.79 7.02
CA ASP A 275 5.45 1.82 7.72
C ASP A 275 5.91 3.24 8.10
N THR A 276 5.03 4.24 7.95
CA THR A 276 5.29 5.66 8.26
C THR A 276 4.83 6.08 9.66
N LYS A 277 4.15 5.19 10.41
CA LYS A 277 3.58 5.48 11.73
C LYS A 277 4.12 4.55 12.81
N ALA A 278 4.72 5.11 13.87
CA ALA A 278 5.33 4.33 14.94
C ALA A 278 4.37 3.31 15.59
N HIS A 279 3.12 3.70 15.87
CA HIS A 279 2.12 2.80 16.46
C HIS A 279 1.68 1.69 15.51
N SER A 280 1.82 1.86 14.19
CA SER A 280 1.58 0.80 13.21
C SER A 280 2.63 -0.29 13.33
N LEU A 281 3.91 0.10 13.39
CA LEU A 281 5.03 -0.82 13.58
C LEU A 281 4.92 -1.57 14.91
N ASP A 282 4.64 -0.82 15.99
CA ASP A 282 4.57 -1.37 17.34
C ASP A 282 3.36 -2.34 17.49
N ALA A 283 2.41 -2.32 16.55
CA ALA A 283 1.30 -3.27 16.48
C ALA A 283 1.71 -4.63 15.89
N VAL A 284 2.75 -4.71 15.06
CA VAL A 284 3.19 -5.95 14.39
C VAL A 284 3.49 -7.08 15.39
N PRO A 285 4.38 -6.93 16.39
CA PRO A 285 4.64 -8.01 17.35
C PRO A 285 3.39 -8.39 18.17
N ARG A 286 2.49 -7.43 18.42
CA ARG A 286 1.24 -7.68 19.17
C ARG A 286 0.22 -8.45 18.34
N LEU A 287 0.15 -8.19 17.03
CA LEU A 287 -0.65 -8.97 16.09
C LEU A 287 -0.14 -10.42 16.05
N VAL A 288 1.18 -10.60 15.96
CA VAL A 288 1.79 -11.94 15.96
C VAL A 288 1.48 -12.69 17.26
N ASP A 289 1.70 -12.08 18.43
CA ASP A 289 1.37 -12.68 19.73
C ASP A 289 -0.13 -13.02 19.84
N ALA A 290 -1.01 -12.13 19.39
CA ALA A 290 -2.45 -12.38 19.43
C ALA A 290 -2.88 -13.52 18.49
N LEU A 291 -2.28 -13.62 17.30
CA LEU A 291 -2.50 -14.73 16.37
C LEU A 291 -1.97 -16.05 16.95
N GLN A 292 -0.79 -16.04 17.57
CA GLN A 292 -0.24 -17.23 18.26
C GLN A 292 -1.15 -17.71 19.40
N LYS A 293 -1.68 -16.80 20.22
CA LYS A 293 -2.67 -17.12 21.25
C LYS A 293 -3.95 -17.72 20.66
N ARG A 294 -4.41 -17.23 19.51
CA ARG A 294 -5.56 -17.79 18.79
C ARG A 294 -5.22 -19.18 18.23
N ASN A 295 -4.00 -19.39 17.73
CA ASN A 295 -3.53 -20.68 17.25
C ASN A 295 -3.47 -21.73 18.35
N CYS A 296 -3.15 -21.38 19.61
CA CYS A 296 -3.21 -22.34 20.70
C CYS A 296 -4.63 -22.89 20.93
N LYS A 297 -5.65 -22.05 20.76
CA LYS A 297 -7.06 -22.48 20.86
C LYS A 297 -7.45 -23.36 19.66
N LEU A 298 -7.15 -22.89 18.46
CA LEU A 298 -7.45 -23.62 17.22
C LEU A 298 -6.74 -24.98 17.17
N LEU A 299 -5.51 -25.07 17.68
CA LEU A 299 -4.77 -26.32 17.78
C LEU A 299 -5.47 -27.32 18.69
N ALA A 300 -6.02 -26.87 19.82
CA ALA A 300 -6.78 -27.72 20.74
C ALA A 300 -8.11 -28.18 20.13
N GLU A 301 -8.70 -27.37 19.25
CA GLU A 301 -9.94 -27.66 18.52
C GLU A 301 -9.71 -28.51 17.26
N GLY A 302 -8.46 -28.76 16.86
CA GLY A 302 -8.12 -29.49 15.64
C GLY A 302 -8.37 -28.69 14.35
N GLU A 303 -8.49 -27.37 14.46
CA GLU A 303 -8.79 -26.47 13.36
C GLU A 303 -7.54 -26.07 12.57
N GLU A 304 -7.75 -25.44 11.40
CA GLU A 304 -6.69 -24.75 10.66
C GLU A 304 -6.11 -23.61 11.53
N LEU A 305 -4.79 -23.42 11.49
CA LEU A 305 -4.08 -22.39 12.24
C LEU A 305 -3.79 -21.17 11.36
N TYR A 306 -3.74 -19.98 11.98
CA TYR A 306 -3.28 -18.77 11.33
C TYR A 306 -1.80 -18.85 10.98
N ASP A 307 -1.51 -18.80 9.69
CA ASP A 307 -0.17 -18.80 9.14
C ASP A 307 0.17 -17.43 8.56
N ILE A 308 1.34 -16.92 8.95
CA ILE A 308 1.88 -15.70 8.37
C ILE A 308 2.74 -16.10 7.18
N VAL A 309 2.20 -15.85 5.99
CA VAL A 309 2.83 -16.21 4.72
C VAL A 309 3.59 -15.04 4.14
N ASP A 310 4.58 -15.34 3.31
CA ASP A 310 5.42 -14.41 2.58
C ASP A 310 5.24 -14.48 1.05
N ASP A 311 4.41 -15.41 0.60
CA ASP A 311 4.10 -15.65 -0.80
C ASP A 311 2.73 -15.07 -1.18
N LEU A 312 2.68 -14.24 -2.21
CA LEU A 312 1.43 -13.71 -2.77
C LEU A 312 0.61 -14.77 -3.53
N GLY A 313 1.23 -15.89 -3.93
CA GLY A 313 0.63 -17.02 -4.62
C GLY A 313 -0.58 -17.59 -3.89
N TYR A 314 -0.59 -17.58 -2.55
CA TYR A 314 -1.76 -17.96 -1.74
C TYR A 314 -3.02 -17.12 -2.00
N PHE A 315 -2.89 -15.96 -2.65
CA PHE A 315 -3.99 -15.02 -2.93
C PHE A 315 -4.27 -14.89 -4.44
N ILE A 316 -3.57 -15.65 -5.29
CA ILE A 316 -3.76 -15.63 -6.74
C ILE A 316 -4.55 -16.87 -7.15
N PRO A 317 -5.78 -16.73 -7.67
CA PRO A 317 -6.57 -17.87 -8.11
C PRO A 317 -5.84 -18.70 -9.17
N GLY A 318 -5.71 -20.01 -8.93
CA GLY A 318 -5.08 -20.94 -9.87
C GLY A 318 -3.54 -20.92 -9.85
N HIS A 319 -2.91 -20.21 -8.91
CA HIS A 319 -1.47 -20.25 -8.72
C HIS A 319 -1.11 -21.21 -7.58
N GLU A 320 -0.13 -22.07 -7.80
CA GLU A 320 0.43 -22.92 -6.74
C GLU A 320 1.50 -22.11 -5.99
N PRO A 321 1.36 -21.93 -4.67
CA PRO A 321 2.40 -21.31 -3.85
C PRO A 321 3.67 -22.18 -3.80
N ASP A 322 4.80 -21.58 -3.41
CA ASP A 322 6.10 -22.28 -3.38
C ASP A 322 6.13 -23.49 -2.43
N GLN A 323 5.30 -23.45 -1.39
CA GLN A 323 5.03 -24.56 -0.47
C GLN A 323 3.52 -24.78 -0.43
N SER A 324 3.06 -26.03 -0.33
CA SER A 324 1.62 -26.25 -0.20
C SER A 324 1.11 -25.78 1.17
N LEU A 325 -0.18 -25.44 1.23
CA LEU A 325 -0.81 -25.08 2.49
C LEU A 325 -0.77 -26.25 3.50
N GLU A 326 -0.89 -27.49 3.02
CA GLU A 326 -0.88 -28.68 3.88
C GLU A 326 0.46 -28.83 4.59
N GLU A 327 1.58 -28.74 3.87
CA GLU A 327 2.94 -28.77 4.42
C GLU A 327 3.14 -27.66 5.46
N ARG A 328 2.73 -26.43 5.14
CA ARG A 328 2.84 -25.30 6.07
C ARG A 328 2.01 -25.48 7.33
N GLN A 329 0.80 -26.02 7.21
CA GLN A 329 -0.06 -26.29 8.37
C GLN A 329 0.52 -27.39 9.26
N GLU A 330 1.20 -28.39 8.70
CA GLU A 330 1.91 -29.40 9.47
C GLU A 330 3.05 -28.77 10.30
N GLU A 331 3.95 -28.02 9.64
CA GLU A 331 5.06 -27.32 10.31
C GLU A 331 4.56 -26.33 11.38
N LEU A 332 3.48 -25.61 11.09
CA LEU A 332 2.88 -24.65 12.00
C LEU A 332 2.29 -25.34 13.23
N ARG A 333 1.64 -26.50 13.08
CA ARG A 333 1.13 -27.27 14.22
C ARG A 333 2.26 -27.79 15.10
N GLU A 334 3.37 -28.24 14.52
CA GLU A 334 4.54 -28.65 15.32
C GLU A 334 5.12 -27.49 16.13
N ARG A 335 5.29 -26.32 15.51
CA ARG A 335 5.75 -25.10 16.19
C ARG A 335 4.77 -24.68 17.28
N ALA A 336 3.46 -24.69 16.99
CA ALA A 336 2.41 -24.31 17.92
C ALA A 336 2.35 -25.25 19.13
N ARG A 337 2.50 -26.57 18.95
CA ARG A 337 2.56 -27.54 20.07
C ARG A 337 3.66 -27.15 21.07
N ARG A 338 4.87 -26.85 20.57
CA ARG A 338 6.01 -26.41 21.42
C ARG A 338 5.73 -25.08 22.13
N ALA A 339 5.20 -24.10 21.40
CA ALA A 339 4.94 -22.76 21.94
C ALA A 339 3.79 -22.73 22.97
N CYS A 340 2.67 -23.38 22.66
CA CYS A 340 1.47 -23.35 23.49
C CYS A 340 1.62 -24.11 24.82
N HIS A 341 2.43 -25.17 24.85
CA HIS A 341 2.79 -25.85 26.12
C HIS A 341 3.50 -24.90 27.10
N THR A 342 4.30 -23.96 26.60
CA THR A 342 5.00 -22.97 27.44
C THR A 342 4.05 -21.90 27.96
N VAL A 343 3.01 -21.55 27.19
CA VAL A 343 1.97 -20.60 27.58
C VAL A 343 1.04 -21.17 28.66
N ALA A 344 0.75 -22.48 28.62
CA ALA A 344 -0.10 -23.13 29.63
C ALA A 344 0.55 -23.28 31.03
N LEU A 345 1.87 -23.07 31.13
CA LEU A 345 2.65 -23.20 32.37
C LEU A 345 2.99 -21.84 33.03
N ARG A 346 2.53 -20.71 32.46
CA ARG A 346 2.74 -19.35 32.98
C ARG A 346 1.41 -18.72 33.39
#